data_AF-A0A4D6K9S3-F1
#
_entry.id   AF-A0A4D6K9S3-F1
#
_cell.length_a   1.000
_cell.length_b   1.000
_cell.length_c   1.000
_cell.angle_alpha   90.00
_cell.angle_beta   90.00
_cell.angle_gamma   90.00
#
_symmetry.space_group_name_H-M   'P 1'
#
loop_
_entity.id
_entity.type
_entity.pdbx_description
1 polymer ?
#
loop_
_entity_poly.entity_id
_entity_poly.type
_entity_poly.pdbx_seq_one_letter_code
_entity_poly.pdbx_strand_id
1 'polypeptide(L)'
;MGIRESWNELGTGGKILVGLAVGVVLLAVLLVVLVVLAAVLASFVLGVGDEAAQTTPTVSFDFDYDDSTTTTTIRHEMGDSIPASQLRVVVAERSVGWADGGGAVSGDDGEVVAGDSITVDTQPGDRISVVYDGPDTTSTLAAHEIHEVTVTVS
;
A
#
# COMPACT_ATOMS: atom_id res chain seq x y z
N MET A 1 29.97 -38.00 -42.71
CA MET A 1 30.49 -36.93 -43.57
C MET A 1 30.10 -35.62 -42.93
N GLY A 2 31.09 -34.95 -42.36
CA GLY A 2 30.89 -33.83 -41.45
C GLY A 2 30.43 -32.62 -42.23
N ILE A 3 29.45 -31.90 -41.70
CA ILE A 3 28.96 -30.61 -42.20
C ILE A 3 30.14 -29.73 -42.65
N ARG A 4 31.24 -29.73 -41.89
CA ARG A 4 32.52 -29.05 -42.18
C ARG A 4 33.16 -29.34 -43.55
N GLU A 5 33.03 -30.55 -44.10
CA GLU A 5 33.59 -30.91 -45.42
C GLU A 5 32.82 -30.24 -46.56
N SER A 6 31.49 -30.17 -46.47
CA SER A 6 30.63 -29.51 -47.48
C SER A 6 30.83 -27.99 -47.55
N TRP A 7 31.22 -27.37 -46.43
CA TRP A 7 31.52 -25.92 -46.38
C TRP A 7 32.80 -25.56 -47.13
N ASN A 8 33.76 -26.48 -47.24
CA ASN A 8 35.03 -26.23 -47.90
C ASN A 8 34.94 -26.34 -49.44
N GLU A 9 33.96 -27.08 -49.96
CA GLU A 9 33.70 -27.27 -51.40
C GLU A 9 32.93 -26.11 -52.05
N LEU A 10 32.37 -25.19 -51.25
CA LEU A 10 31.69 -23.98 -51.74
C LEU A 10 32.71 -22.95 -52.25
N GLY A 11 32.46 -22.38 -53.44
CA GLY A 11 33.17 -21.20 -53.93
C GLY A 11 32.98 -19.98 -53.02
N THR A 12 33.85 -18.97 -53.13
CA THR A 12 33.86 -17.77 -52.27
C THR A 12 32.48 -17.09 -52.16
N GLY A 13 31.73 -17.02 -53.26
CA GLY A 13 30.36 -16.46 -53.27
C GLY A 13 29.34 -17.29 -52.47
N GLY A 14 29.44 -18.62 -52.50
CA GLY A 14 28.57 -19.51 -51.71
C GLY A 14 28.79 -19.35 -50.22
N LYS A 15 30.05 -19.21 -49.78
CA LYS A 15 30.41 -18.96 -48.38
C LYS A 15 29.87 -17.62 -47.86
N ILE A 16 29.89 -16.57 -48.68
CA ILE A 16 29.33 -15.26 -48.34
C ILE A 16 27.81 -15.34 -48.22
N LEU A 17 27.12 -15.99 -49.16
CA LEU A 17 25.66 -16.10 -49.14
C LEU A 17 25.17 -16.87 -47.91
N VAL A 18 25.84 -17.97 -47.58
CA VAL A 18 25.52 -18.75 -46.37
C VAL A 18 25.87 -17.96 -45.11
N GLY A 19 27.01 -17.25 -45.08
CA GLY A 19 27.38 -16.38 -43.96
C GLY A 19 26.37 -15.26 -43.71
N LEU A 20 25.86 -14.63 -44.78
CA LEU A 20 24.84 -13.59 -44.70
C LEU A 20 23.50 -14.16 -44.22
N ALA A 21 23.05 -15.29 -44.77
CA ALA A 21 21.81 -15.93 -44.35
C ALA A 21 21.85 -16.36 -42.88
N VAL A 22 22.95 -16.98 -42.44
CA VAL A 22 23.13 -17.38 -41.04
C VAL A 22 23.25 -16.15 -40.13
N GLY A 23 23.97 -15.12 -40.56
CA GLY A 23 24.07 -13.85 -39.82
C GLY A 23 22.71 -13.19 -39.60
N VAL A 24 21.85 -13.16 -40.62
CA VAL A 24 20.49 -12.62 -40.52
C VAL A 24 19.64 -13.45 -39.55
N VAL A 25 19.69 -14.77 -39.62
CA VAL A 25 18.93 -15.64 -38.70
C VAL A 25 19.41 -15.46 -37.26
N LEU A 26 20.72 -15.45 -37.03
CA LEU A 26 21.28 -15.23 -35.70
C LEU A 26 20.93 -13.85 -35.13
N LEU A 27 21.01 -12.82 -35.97
CA LEU A 27 20.63 -11.46 -35.59
C LEU A 27 19.13 -11.37 -35.28
N ALA A 28 18.27 -12.03 -36.06
CA ALA A 28 16.84 -12.09 -35.78
C ALA A 28 16.55 -12.75 -34.41
N VAL A 29 17.21 -13.88 -34.11
CA VAL A 29 17.06 -14.56 -32.82
C VAL A 29 17.53 -13.66 -31.67
N LEU A 30 18.69 -13.02 -31.81
CA LEU A 30 19.25 -12.15 -30.78
C LEU A 30 18.37 -10.91 -30.55
N LEU A 31 17.85 -10.31 -31.62
CA LEU A 31 16.92 -9.17 -31.51
C LEU A 31 15.63 -9.56 -30.79
N VAL A 32 15.07 -10.74 -31.04
CA VAL A 32 13.85 -11.19 -30.33
C VAL A 32 14.11 -11.30 -28.83
N VAL A 33 15.24 -11.89 -28.43
CA VAL A 33 15.61 -11.99 -27.01
C VAL A 33 15.77 -10.61 -26.39
N LEU A 34 16.46 -9.69 -27.07
CA LEU A 34 16.63 -8.31 -26.58
C LEU A 34 15.28 -7.59 -26.42
N VAL A 35 14.35 -7.76 -27.35
CA VAL A 35 13.00 -7.17 -27.27
C VAL A 35 12.24 -7.71 -26.06
N VAL A 36 12.29 -9.03 -25.83
CA VAL A 36 11.63 -9.64 -24.66
C VAL A 36 12.27 -9.14 -23.36
N LEU A 37 13.60 -9.13 -23.26
CA LEU A 37 14.31 -8.62 -22.09
C LEU A 37 13.98 -7.15 -21.82
N ALA A 38 13.95 -6.32 -22.87
CA ALA A 38 13.56 -4.92 -22.77
C ALA A 38 12.11 -4.75 -22.31
N ALA A 39 11.17 -5.54 -22.85
CA ALA A 39 9.77 -5.49 -22.44
C ALA A 39 9.57 -5.90 -20.97
N VAL A 40 10.30 -6.93 -20.52
CA VAL A 40 10.27 -7.37 -19.12
C VAL A 40 10.83 -6.29 -18.20
N LEU A 41 12.01 -5.73 -18.52
CA LEU A 41 12.60 -4.63 -17.74
C LEU A 41 11.71 -3.39 -17.74
N ALA A 42 11.12 -3.03 -18.88
CA ALA A 42 10.17 -1.93 -18.97
C ALA A 42 8.93 -2.18 -18.10
N SER A 43 8.43 -3.42 -18.03
CA SER A 43 7.30 -3.77 -17.16
C SER A 43 7.67 -3.68 -15.67
N PHE A 44 8.91 -4.01 -15.29
CA PHE A 44 9.39 -3.77 -13.93
C PHE A 44 9.51 -2.27 -13.61
N VAL A 45 10.04 -1.47 -14.54
CA VAL A 45 10.20 -0.02 -14.36
C VAL A 45 8.84 0.70 -14.34
N LEU A 46 7.91 0.31 -15.22
CA LEU A 46 6.55 0.86 -15.28
C LEU A 46 5.67 0.35 -14.14
N GLY A 47 5.84 -0.90 -13.71
CA GLY A 47 5.13 -1.48 -12.57
C GLY A 47 5.53 -0.87 -11.22
N VAL A 48 6.70 -0.22 -11.14
CA VAL A 48 7.13 0.59 -9.98
C VAL A 48 6.54 2.01 -10.03
N GLY A 49 5.91 2.41 -11.15
CA GLY A 49 5.30 3.74 -11.32
C GLY A 49 3.81 3.82 -10.97
N ASP A 50 3.11 2.68 -10.86
CA ASP A 50 1.67 2.63 -10.54
C ASP A 50 1.40 2.53 -9.03
N GLU A 51 2.42 2.22 -8.23
CA GLU A 51 2.45 2.52 -6.79
C GLU A 51 2.75 4.02 -6.60
N ALA A 52 2.02 4.88 -7.32
CA ALA A 52 2.05 6.31 -7.09
C ALA A 52 1.42 6.59 -5.72
N ALA A 53 2.23 6.51 -4.67
CA ALA A 53 2.08 7.18 -3.38
C ALA A 53 0.65 7.27 -2.80
N GLN A 54 -0.14 6.20 -2.89
CA GLN A 54 -1.37 6.08 -2.10
C GLN A 54 -0.98 5.64 -0.69
N THR A 55 -0.20 6.49 -0.02
CA THR A 55 0.26 6.24 1.34
C THR A 55 -0.89 6.55 2.27
N THR A 56 -1.72 5.54 2.54
CA THR A 56 -2.49 5.55 3.78
C THR A 56 -1.49 5.80 4.92
N PRO A 57 -1.73 6.81 5.79
CA PRO A 57 -0.78 7.15 6.84
C PRO A 57 -0.53 5.95 7.74
N THR A 58 0.72 5.75 8.14
CA THR A 58 1.08 4.68 9.08
C THR A 58 1.09 5.25 10.49
N VAL A 59 0.06 4.91 11.26
CA VAL A 59 -0.13 5.39 12.63
C VAL A 59 -0.56 4.26 13.56
N SER A 60 -0.37 4.48 14.86
CA SER A 60 -0.85 3.60 15.92
C SER A 60 -1.81 4.37 16.82
N PHE A 61 -2.95 3.74 17.15
CA PHE A 61 -3.93 4.28 18.09
C PHE A 61 -4.04 3.38 19.32
N ASP A 62 -4.14 4.01 20.49
CA ASP A 62 -4.49 3.37 21.75
C ASP A 62 -5.98 3.62 22.07
N PHE A 63 -6.62 2.63 22.69
CA PHE A 63 -8.05 2.68 23.04
C PHE A 63 -8.21 2.40 24.53
N ASP A 64 -8.67 3.40 25.27
CA ASP A 64 -8.88 3.32 26.71
C ASP A 64 -10.38 3.45 27.01
N TYR A 65 -11.02 2.35 27.40
CA TYR A 65 -12.44 2.30 27.73
C TYR A 65 -12.66 2.52 29.23
N ASP A 66 -13.45 3.54 29.55
CA ASP A 66 -13.91 3.83 30.90
C ASP A 66 -15.35 3.34 31.10
N ASP A 67 -15.50 2.26 31.87
CA ASP A 67 -16.79 1.64 32.18
C ASP A 67 -17.69 2.52 33.07
N SER A 68 -17.09 3.42 33.85
CA SER A 68 -17.85 4.30 34.75
C SER A 68 -18.59 5.41 34.00
N THR A 69 -18.03 5.88 32.89
CA THR A 69 -18.62 6.90 32.03
C THR A 69 -19.17 6.35 30.72
N THR A 70 -18.94 5.06 30.41
CA THR A 70 -19.30 4.43 29.13
C THR A 70 -18.73 5.18 27.93
N THR A 71 -17.46 5.55 28.03
CA THR A 71 -16.74 6.30 26.97
C THR A 71 -15.43 5.65 26.65
N THR A 72 -15.00 5.71 25.40
CA THR A 72 -13.66 5.30 24.99
C THR A 72 -12.86 6.51 24.56
N THR A 73 -11.66 6.66 25.12
CA THR A 73 -10.66 7.61 24.67
C THR A 73 -9.75 6.94 23.66
N ILE A 74 -9.66 7.52 22.46
CA ILE A 74 -8.82 7.06 21.37
C ILE A 74 -7.66 8.04 21.28
N ARG A 75 -6.42 7.55 21.47
CA ARG A 75 -5.23 8.40 21.43
C ARG A 75 -4.32 8.03 20.26
N HIS A 76 -3.91 9.04 19.49
CA HIS A 76 -2.87 8.88 18.49
C HIS A 76 -1.52 8.73 19.21
N GLU A 77 -0.94 7.54 19.22
CA GLU A 77 0.29 7.25 19.97
C GLU A 77 1.55 7.66 19.20
N MET A 78 1.63 7.25 17.93
CA MET A 78 2.81 7.41 17.09
C MET A 78 2.42 7.34 15.61
N GLY A 79 3.25 7.95 14.76
CA GLY A 79 3.17 7.82 13.30
C GLY A 79 3.10 9.16 12.58
N ASP A 80 2.58 9.11 11.36
CA ASP A 80 2.38 10.27 10.50
C ASP A 80 1.32 11.23 11.09
N SER A 81 1.46 12.53 10.83
CA SER A 81 0.39 13.49 11.10
C SER A 81 -0.74 13.34 10.08
N ILE A 82 -1.99 13.54 10.53
CA ILE A 82 -3.18 13.32 9.69
C ILE A 82 -4.09 14.55 9.77
N PRO A 83 -4.50 15.17 8.65
CA PRO A 83 -5.47 16.24 8.69
C PRO A 83 -6.76 15.80 9.39
N ALA A 84 -7.24 16.58 10.36
CA ALA A 84 -8.43 16.20 11.13
C ALA A 84 -9.70 16.07 10.26
N SER A 85 -9.74 16.72 9.10
CA SER A 85 -10.80 16.61 8.09
C SER A 85 -10.82 15.28 7.33
N GLN A 86 -9.71 14.54 7.34
CA GLN A 86 -9.55 13.23 6.71
C GLN A 86 -9.66 12.09 7.72
N LEU A 87 -9.94 12.39 8.99
CA LEU A 87 -10.00 11.39 10.06
C LEU A 87 -11.40 11.35 10.65
N ARG A 88 -11.96 10.14 10.76
CA ARG A 88 -13.26 9.93 11.40
C ARG A 88 -13.25 8.68 12.27
N VAL A 89 -14.02 8.74 13.34
CA VAL A 89 -14.23 7.63 14.26
C VAL A 89 -15.60 7.04 13.99
N VAL A 90 -15.65 5.73 13.79
CA VAL A 90 -16.88 4.95 13.66
C VAL A 90 -17.05 4.13 14.93
N VAL A 91 -18.20 4.27 15.57
CA VAL A 91 -18.60 3.48 16.74
C VAL A 91 -19.90 2.76 16.38
N ALA A 92 -19.84 1.44 16.23
CA ALA A 92 -20.92 0.62 15.68
C ALA A 92 -21.41 1.17 14.33
N GLU A 93 -22.61 1.77 14.28
CA GLU A 93 -23.22 2.37 13.08
C GLU A 93 -23.11 3.90 13.03
N ARG A 94 -22.56 4.55 14.08
CA ARG A 94 -22.38 6.00 14.14
C ARG A 94 -21.00 6.38 13.64
N SER A 95 -20.90 7.47 12.88
CA SER A 95 -19.63 8.04 12.43
C SER A 95 -19.56 9.50 12.82
N VAL A 96 -18.40 9.93 13.34
CA VAL A 96 -18.12 11.32 13.69
C VAL A 96 -16.74 11.72 13.16
N GLY A 97 -16.64 12.89 12.53
CA GLY A 97 -15.35 13.45 12.13
C GLY A 97 -14.51 13.79 13.35
N TRP A 98 -13.19 13.66 13.26
CA TRP A 98 -12.31 13.87 14.42
C TRP A 98 -12.49 15.27 15.04
N ALA A 99 -12.41 16.32 14.20
CA ALA A 99 -12.61 17.69 14.66
C ALA A 99 -14.04 17.96 15.13
N ASP A 100 -15.05 17.43 14.44
CA ASP A 100 -16.47 17.62 14.78
C ASP A 100 -16.85 16.94 16.10
N GLY A 101 -16.18 15.83 16.43
CA GLY A 101 -16.35 15.10 17.69
C GLY A 101 -15.55 15.69 18.86
N GLY A 102 -14.90 16.85 18.67
CA GLY A 102 -14.12 17.51 19.73
C GLY A 102 -12.75 16.87 19.99
N GLY A 103 -12.23 16.09 19.04
CA GLY A 103 -10.86 15.56 19.12
C GLY A 103 -9.82 16.68 19.14
N ALA A 104 -8.72 16.45 19.85
CA ALA A 104 -7.59 17.37 19.89
C ALA A 104 -6.91 17.45 18.51
N VAL A 105 -6.53 18.66 18.11
CA VAL A 105 -5.84 18.94 16.85
C VAL A 105 -4.69 19.88 17.19
N SER A 106 -3.56 19.30 17.56
CA SER A 106 -2.40 20.04 18.07
C SER A 106 -1.30 20.24 17.03
N GLY A 107 -1.42 19.59 15.87
CA GLY A 107 -0.48 19.74 14.75
C GLY A 107 -0.65 21.05 13.98
N ASP A 108 0.35 21.35 13.16
CA ASP A 108 0.29 22.46 12.21
C ASP A 108 -0.85 22.23 11.19
N ASP A 109 -1.41 23.31 10.64
CA ASP A 109 -2.45 23.28 9.60
C ASP A 109 -3.71 22.43 9.91
N GLY A 110 -4.00 22.17 11.20
CA GLY A 110 -5.16 21.39 11.61
C GLY A 110 -4.94 19.88 11.55
N GLU A 111 -3.70 19.43 11.71
CA GLU A 111 -3.34 18.02 11.77
C GLU A 111 -3.46 17.43 13.19
N VAL A 112 -3.86 16.16 13.22
CA VAL A 112 -3.84 15.28 14.40
C VAL A 112 -2.46 14.65 14.49
N VAL A 113 -1.77 14.87 15.60
CA VAL A 113 -0.40 14.40 15.84
C VAL A 113 -0.33 13.47 17.04
N ALA A 114 0.82 12.82 17.23
CA ALA A 114 1.03 11.96 18.40
C ALA A 114 0.78 12.72 19.70
N GLY A 115 -0.01 12.12 20.60
CA GLY A 115 -0.51 12.72 21.83
C GLY A 115 -1.95 13.26 21.74
N ASP A 116 -2.46 13.54 20.54
CA ASP A 116 -3.84 13.98 20.36
C ASP A 116 -4.83 12.85 20.64
N SER A 117 -5.98 13.20 21.20
CA SER A 117 -7.02 12.23 21.55
C SER A 117 -8.42 12.75 21.30
N ILE A 118 -9.34 11.82 21.14
CA ILE A 118 -10.78 12.06 21.07
C ILE A 118 -11.48 11.08 22.01
N THR A 119 -12.51 11.55 22.71
CA THR A 119 -13.34 10.70 23.57
C THR A 119 -14.74 10.58 22.95
N VAL A 120 -15.22 9.36 22.81
CA VAL A 120 -16.53 9.05 22.21
C VAL A 120 -17.35 8.16 23.13
N ASP A 121 -18.66 8.37 23.13
CA ASP A 121 -19.61 7.51 23.85
C ASP A 121 -19.67 6.12 23.20
N THR A 122 -19.51 5.07 24.01
CA THR A 122 -19.39 3.68 23.58
C THR A 122 -20.08 2.74 24.56
N GLN A 123 -20.56 1.60 24.10
CA GLN A 123 -21.18 0.58 24.94
C GLN A 123 -20.35 -0.72 24.90
N PRO A 124 -20.43 -1.57 25.94
CA PRO A 124 -19.87 -2.90 25.86
C PRO A 124 -20.44 -3.67 24.66
N GLY A 125 -19.56 -4.29 23.88
CA GLY A 125 -19.90 -4.94 22.61
C GLY A 125 -19.82 -4.03 21.38
N ASP A 126 -19.63 -2.71 21.54
CA ASP A 126 -19.41 -1.82 20.39
C ASP A 126 -18.05 -2.09 19.74
N ARG A 127 -18.04 -2.05 18.40
CA ARG A 127 -16.81 -2.02 17.62
C ARG A 127 -16.48 -0.60 17.23
N ILE A 128 -15.28 -0.16 17.59
CA ILE A 128 -14.72 1.14 17.27
C ILE A 128 -13.76 0.98 16.09
N SER A 129 -13.78 1.92 15.16
CA SER A 129 -12.84 1.95 14.03
C SER A 129 -12.43 3.39 13.74
N VAL A 130 -11.12 3.61 13.63
CA VAL A 130 -10.54 4.86 13.17
C VAL A 130 -10.30 4.74 11.68
N VAL A 131 -10.95 5.61 10.91
CA VAL A 131 -10.97 5.54 9.46
C VAL A 131 -10.32 6.80 8.88
N TYR A 132 -9.37 6.57 7.98
CA TYR A 132 -8.79 7.57 7.10
C TYR A 132 -9.63 7.69 5.83
N ASP A 133 -10.02 8.92 5.52
CA ASP A 133 -10.75 9.31 4.31
C ASP A 133 -9.86 10.25 3.48
N GLY A 134 -8.98 9.63 2.71
CA GLY A 134 -8.12 10.34 1.77
C GLY A 134 -8.88 10.76 0.50
N PRO A 135 -8.28 11.63 -0.34
CA PRO A 135 -8.94 12.11 -1.56
C PRO A 135 -9.32 11.00 -2.55
N ASP A 136 -8.50 9.93 -2.60
CA ASP A 136 -8.64 8.85 -3.58
C ASP A 136 -8.83 7.46 -2.92
N THR A 137 -8.62 7.35 -1.61
CA THR A 137 -8.69 6.08 -0.87
C THR A 137 -9.24 6.25 0.53
N THR A 138 -10.07 5.30 0.96
CA THR A 138 -10.58 5.20 2.33
C THR A 138 -10.04 3.91 2.95
N SER A 139 -9.45 4.00 4.14
CA SER A 139 -8.86 2.85 4.83
C SER A 139 -9.10 2.90 6.34
N THR A 140 -9.23 1.73 6.97
CA THR A 140 -9.32 1.64 8.43
C THR A 140 -7.92 1.54 9.01
N LEU A 141 -7.52 2.55 9.79
CA LEU A 141 -6.20 2.65 10.41
C LEU A 141 -6.08 1.76 11.65
N ALA A 142 -7.15 1.73 12.46
CA ALA A 142 -7.23 0.91 13.66
C ALA A 142 -8.67 0.50 13.94
N ALA A 143 -8.85 -0.64 14.59
CA ALA A 143 -10.15 -1.08 15.06
C ALA A 143 -10.02 -1.83 16.39
N HIS A 144 -11.02 -1.66 17.25
CA HIS A 144 -11.05 -2.25 18.58
C HIS A 144 -12.48 -2.65 18.96
N GLU A 145 -12.65 -3.79 19.63
CA GLU A 145 -13.94 -4.25 20.16
C GLU A 145 -13.95 -4.07 21.67
N ILE A 146 -14.96 -3.37 22.18
CA ILE A 146 -15.13 -3.17 23.62
C ILE A 146 -15.64 -4.46 24.24
N HIS A 147 -14.81 -5.08 25.08
CA HIS A 147 -15.18 -6.27 25.82
C HIS A 147 -15.81 -5.90 27.16
N GLU A 148 -16.82 -6.66 27.60
CA GLU A 148 -17.35 -6.53 28.96
C GLU A 148 -16.26 -6.88 29.99
N VAL A 149 -16.04 -6.01 30.98
CA VAL A 149 -15.17 -6.33 32.11
C VAL A 149 -15.90 -7.35 32.98
N THR A 150 -15.60 -8.64 32.78
CA THR A 150 -16.16 -9.72 33.61
C THR A 150 -15.50 -9.67 35.00
N VAL A 151 -16.07 -8.91 35.93
CA VAL A 151 -15.62 -8.92 37.33
C VAL A 151 -15.98 -10.27 37.93
N THR A 152 -15.01 -11.18 37.97
CA THR A 152 -15.15 -12.45 38.68
C THR A 152 -15.03 -12.17 40.18
N VAL A 153 -16.16 -11.98 40.86
CA VAL A 153 -16.20 -11.90 42.32
C VAL A 153 -15.88 -13.30 42.87
N SER A 154 -14.74 -13.43 43.55
CA SER A 154 -14.34 -14.65 44.27
C SER A 154 -14.83 -14.64 45.71
#